data_AF-A0A1F6ARB1-F1
#
_entry.id   AF-A0A1F6ARB1-F1
#
_cell.length_a   1.000
_cell.length_b   1.000
_cell.length_c   1.000
_cell.angle_alpha   90.00
_cell.angle_beta   90.00
_cell.angle_gamma   90.00
#
_symmetry.space_group_name_H-M   'P 1'
#
loop_
_entity.id
_entity.type
_entity.pdbx_description
1 polymer ?
#
loop_
_entity_poly.entity_id
_entity_poly.type
_entity_poly.pdbx_seq_one_letter_code
_entity_poly.pdbx_strand_id
1 'polypeptide(L)' 'MIYVKAAPGDTTDSVIRKFTRKVIAEGLLLEFKKKEFYQKPAEVRKEAKKEVERRIKARKRNRSNRNRNRQTNAKYSY' A
#
# COMPACT_ATOMS: atom_id res chain seq x y z
N MET A 1 2.47 -6.80 -17.49
CA MET A 1 2.77 -8.25 -17.42
C MET A 1 3.99 -8.41 -16.54
N ILE A 2 3.91 -9.26 -15.51
CA ILE A 2 4.94 -9.36 -14.46
C ILE A 2 5.84 -10.54 -14.75
N TYR A 3 7.15 -10.29 -14.78
CA TYR A 3 8.16 -11.34 -14.94
C TYR A 3 9.12 -11.39 -13.74
N VAL A 4 9.47 -12.61 -13.35
CA VAL A 4 10.54 -12.88 -12.37
C VAL A 4 11.43 -13.95 -12.96
N LYS A 5 12.72 -13.63 -13.10
CA LYS A 5 13.75 -14.58 -13.52
C LYS A 5 14.35 -15.23 -12.27
N ALA A 6 14.48 -16.55 -12.27
CA ALA A 6 15.17 -17.27 -11.21
C ALA A 6 16.69 -17.04 -11.34
N ALA A 7 17.38 -16.84 -10.22
CA ALA A 7 18.84 -16.74 -10.17
C ALA A 7 19.45 -18.05 -9.67
N PRO A 8 20.74 -18.32 -9.95
CA PRO A 8 21.45 -19.44 -9.35
C PRO A 8 21.40 -19.34 -7.81
N GLY A 9 20.95 -20.40 -7.14
CA GLY A 9 20.78 -20.44 -5.69
C GLY A 9 19.41 -19.98 -5.16
N ASP A 10 18.49 -19.54 -6.03
CA ASP A 10 17.10 -19.32 -5.63
C ASP A 10 16.38 -20.67 -5.47
N THR A 11 15.65 -20.81 -4.35
CA THR A 11 14.66 -21.89 -4.20
C THR A 11 13.36 -21.52 -4.90
N THR A 12 12.56 -22.51 -5.28
CA THR A 12 11.24 -22.30 -5.90
C THR A 12 10.37 -21.34 -5.06
N ASP A 13 10.35 -21.51 -3.74
CA ASP A 13 9.65 -20.65 -2.80
C ASP A 13 10.15 -19.19 -2.82
N SER A 14 11.46 -18.98 -2.98
CA SER A 14 12.02 -17.62 -3.04
C SER A 14 11.52 -16.88 -4.29
N VAL A 15 11.44 -17.59 -5.41
CA VAL A 15 10.95 -17.05 -6.70
C VAL A 15 9.46 -16.74 -6.61
N ILE A 16 8.65 -17.64 -6.05
CA ILE A 16 7.21 -17.41 -5.83
C ILE A 16 7.00 -16.18 -4.95
N ARG A 17 7.74 -16.06 -3.83
CA ARG A 17 7.64 -14.88 -2.95
C ARG A 17 8.04 -13.59 -3.69
N LYS A 18 9.10 -13.60 -4.50
CA LYS A 18 9.50 -12.45 -5.32
C LYS A 18 8.38 -12.06 -6.29
N PHE A 19 7.74 -13.03 -6.93
CA PHE A 19 6.60 -12.79 -7.82
C PHE A 19 5.40 -12.19 -7.08
N THR A 20 4.97 -12.80 -5.97
CA THR A 20 3.85 -12.29 -5.18
C THR A 20 4.10 -10.86 -4.71
N ARG A 21 5.33 -10.53 -4.28
CA ARG A 21 5.69 -9.14 -3.94
C ARG A 21 5.55 -8.20 -5.13
N LYS A 22 5.99 -8.59 -6.33
CA LYS A 22 5.82 -7.76 -7.54
C LYS A 22 4.35 -7.56 -7.89
N VAL A 23 3.52 -8.62 -7.82
CA VAL A 23 2.06 -8.54 -8.06
C VAL A 23 1.39 -7.55 -7.12
N ILE A 24 1.74 -7.60 -5.83
CA ILE A 24 1.21 -6.68 -4.83
C ILE A 24 1.72 -5.26 -5.08
N ALA A 25 3.01 -5.09 -5.39
CA ALA A 25 3.62 -3.78 -5.62
C ALA A 25 3.03 -3.06 -6.84
N GLU A 26 2.79 -3.79 -7.93
CA GLU A 26 2.10 -3.24 -9.11
C GLU A 26 0.60 -3.03 -8.89
N GLY A 27 0.03 -3.56 -7.80
CA GLY A 27 -1.40 -3.40 -7.49
C GLY A 27 -2.32 -4.09 -8.49
N LEU A 28 -1.81 -5.09 -9.22
CA LEU A 28 -2.52 -5.77 -10.31
C LEU A 28 -3.90 -6.28 -9.90
N LEU A 29 -4.01 -6.87 -8.70
CA LEU A 29 -5.27 -7.38 -8.16
C LEU A 29 -6.30 -6.27 -7.91
N LEU A 30 -5.84 -5.09 -7.48
CA LEU A 30 -6.71 -3.93 -7.26
C LEU A 30 -7.20 -3.36 -8.59
N GLU A 31 -6.36 -3.37 -9.63
CA GLU A 31 -6.77 -2.95 -10.96
C GLU A 31 -7.81 -3.88 -11.56
N PHE A 32 -7.62 -5.19 -11.44
CA PHE A 32 -8.61 -6.17 -11.91
C PHE A 32 -9.97 -5.94 -11.26
N LYS A 33 -10.00 -5.77 -9.94
CA LYS A 33 -11.24 -5.49 -9.21
C LYS A 33 -11.93 -4.19 -9.66
N LYS A 34 -11.17 -3.16 -10.03
CA LYS A 34 -11.73 -1.90 -10.55
C LYS A 34 -12.27 -2.03 -11.98
N LYS A 35 -11.70 -2.93 -12.78
CA LYS A 35 -12.08 -3.17 -14.17
C LYS A 35 -13.14 -4.26 -14.33
N GLU A 36 -13.45 -4.99 -13.26
CA GLU A 36 -14.44 -6.08 -13.25
C GLU A 36 -15.84 -5.58 -13.65
N PHE A 37 -16.17 -4.34 -13.30
CA PHE A 37 -17.44 -3.70 -13.64
C PHE A 37 -17.22 -2.34 -14.28
N TYR A 38 -18.12 -1.95 -15.18
CA TYR A 38 -18.10 -0.58 -15.70
C TYR A 38 -18.47 0.40 -14.59
N GLN A 39 -17.63 1.42 -14.43
CA GLN A 39 -17.85 2.52 -13.50
C GLN A 39 -17.88 3.83 -14.27
N LYS A 40 -18.86 4.69 -13.96
CA LYS A 40 -18.98 5.99 -14.64
C LYS A 40 -17.71 6.82 -14.39
N PRO A 41 -17.18 7.55 -15.39
CA PRO A 41 -15.97 8.37 -15.22
C PRO A 41 -16.06 9.40 -14.08
N ALA A 42 -17.26 9.87 -13.77
CA ALA A 42 -17.50 10.77 -12.62
C ALA A 42 -17.25 10.08 -11.27
N GLU A 43 -17.68 8.83 -11.12
CA GLU A 43 -17.51 8.05 -9.89
C GLU A 43 -16.03 7.69 -9.67
N VAL A 44 -15.33 7.29 -10.74
CA VAL A 44 -13.89 7.03 -10.70
C VAL A 44 -13.12 8.25 -10.20
N ARG A 45 -13.44 9.46 -10.73
CA ARG A 45 -12.83 10.72 -10.27
C ARG A 45 -13.15 11.02 -8.80
N LYS A 46 -14.38 10.74 -8.35
CA LYS A 46 -14.81 10.94 -6.96
C LYS A 46 -14.06 10.00 -6.01
N GLU A 47 -13.91 8.73 -6.36
CA GLU A 47 -13.15 7.75 -5.57
C GLU A 47 -11.66 8.08 -5.50
N ALA A 48 -11.07 8.50 -6.62
CA ALA A 48 -9.66 8.91 -6.65
C ALA A 48 -9.38 10.07 -5.68
N LYS A 49 -10.24 11.10 -5.66
CA LYS A 49 -10.15 12.22 -4.70
C LYS A 49 -10.28 11.72 -3.26
N LYS A 50 -11.27 10.87 -2.98
CA LYS A 50 -11.51 10.29 -1.65
C LYS A 50 -10.31 9.49 -1.14
N GLU A 51 -9.66 8.72 -2.00
CA GLU A 51 -8.47 7.94 -1.65
C GLU A 51 -7.26 8.84 -1.31
N VAL A 52 -7.04 9.91 -2.08
CA VAL A 52 -5.98 10.89 -1.78
C VAL A 52 -6.22 11.57 -0.43
N GLU A 53 -7.45 12.02 -0.18
CA GLU A 53 -7.81 12.60 1.11
C GLU A 53 -7.62 11.63 2.27
N ARG A 54 -8.02 10.36 2.10
CA ARG A 54 -7.83 9.30 3.09
C ARG A 54 -6.35 9.14 3.44
N ARG A 55 -5.47 9.10 2.43
CA ARG A 55 -4.01 9.00 2.62
C ARG A 55 -3.43 10.20 3.36
N ILE A 56 -3.85 11.41 3.00
CA ILE A 56 -3.40 12.65 3.69
C ILE A 56 -3.84 12.63 5.16
N LYS A 57 -5.10 12.29 5.43
CA LYS A 57 -5.64 12.18 6.80
C LYS A 57 -4.89 11.12 7.62
N ALA A 58 -4.61 9.95 7.05
CA ALA A 58 -3.84 8.89 7.71
C ALA A 58 -2.41 9.36 8.06
N ARG A 59 -1.71 10.03 7.13
CA ARG A 59 -0.37 10.58 7.39
C ARG A 59 -0.36 11.61 8.51
N LYS A 60 -1.35 12.52 8.53
CA LYS A 60 -1.51 13.53 9.60
C LYS A 60 -1.73 12.87 10.96
N ARG A 61 -2.61 11.86 11.04
CA ARG A 61 -2.87 11.10 12.28
C ARG A 61 -1.63 10.37 12.78
N ASN A 62 -0.87 9.73 11.89
CA ASN A 62 0.36 9.04 12.28
C ASN A 62 1.41 10.02 12.81
N ARG A 63 1.52 11.22 12.22
CA ARG A 63 2.43 12.27 12.70
C ARG A 63 2.04 12.78 14.09
N SER A 64 0.76 13.02 14.34
CA SER A 64 0.28 13.49 15.65
C SER A 64 0.43 12.41 16.74
N ASN A 65 0.17 11.14 16.43
CA ASN A 65 0.42 10.03 17.35
C ASN A 65 1.91 9.90 17.72
N ARG A 66 2.80 10.05 16.73
CA ARG A 66 4.25 9.98 16.98
C ARG A 66 4.73 11.10 17.90
N ASN A 67 4.19 12.31 17.75
CA ASN A 67 4.53 13.44 18.62
C ASN A 67 3.99 13.25 20.05
N ARG A 68 2.76 12.74 20.21
CA ARG A 68 2.22 12.40 21.53
C ARG A 68 3.07 11.36 22.26
N ASN A 69 3.45 10.28 21.57
CA ASN A 69 4.28 9.22 22.17
C ASN A 69 5.68 9.72 22.59
N ARG A 70 6.26 10.69 21.86
CA ARG A 70 7.52 11.32 22.28
C ARG A 70 7.36 12.10 23.58
N GLN A 71 6.26 12.83 23.72
CA GLN A 71 5.99 13.64 24.90
C GLN A 71 5.65 12.79 26.13
N THR A 72 4.92 11.68 25.95
CA THR A 72 4.67 10.73 27.04
C THR A 72 5.95 10.05 27.49
N ASN A 73 6.78 9.54 26.56
CA ASN A 73 8.00 8.83 26.93
C ASN A 73 9.02 9.76 27.62
N ALA A 74 9.10 11.04 27.22
CA ALA A 74 9.92 12.03 27.93
C ALA A 74 9.38 12.34 29.35
N LYS A 75 8.07 12.24 29.58
CA LYS A 75 7.42 12.54 30.86
C LYS A 75 7.60 11.44 31.92
N TYR A 76 7.76 10.19 31.50
CA TYR A 76 7.90 9.03 32.40
C TYR A 76 9.35 8.52 32.52
N SER A 77 10.33 9.33 32.09
CA SER A 77 11.76 9.01 32.19
C SER A 77 12.34 9.64 33.46
N TYR A 78 11.97 9.12 34.64
CA TYR A 78 12.59 9.40 35.93
C TYR A 78 12.69 8.10 36.72
#